data_AF-A0A0P9HYD6-F1
#
_entry.id   AF-A0A0P9HYD6-F1
#
_cell.length_a   1.000
_cell.length_b   1.000
_cell.length_c   1.000
_cell.angle_alpha   90.00
_cell.angle_beta   90.00
_cell.angle_gamma   90.00
#
_symmetry.space_group_name_H-M   'P 1'
#
loop_
_entity.id
_entity.type
_entity.pdbx_description
1 polymer ?
#
loop_
_entity_poly.entity_id
_entity_poly.type
_entity_poly.pdbx_seq_one_letter_code
_entity_poly.pdbx_strand_id
1 'polypeptide(L)'
;MDLAARGKIVPNITVSYLRGGPFSVPPGESNTRKIDELKPGDRIDVAFKVKVNEDTKPGEYPLFIVRATGVTPLDISMHEIEVKEKTSESIEQEVRKAVTALNYAVTTNIGNILSRIDEAIMIGIIDIKENVIDKSVWNDIGIYCINNGLFRQAEFVYRKMLETIQKCEKRNNEQLHKGLALHNLGVALYYQGRKEEAKQRFSEAREEDRRTYGREEAKNKPAQTALTQLFGEPVT
;
A
#
# COMPACT_ATOMS: atom_id res chain seq x y z
N MET A 1 4.69 31.43 8.77
CA MET A 1 5.05 32.87 8.87
C MET A 1 4.21 33.45 9.99
N ASP A 2 4.80 34.16 10.96
CA ASP A 2 4.10 34.62 12.17
C ASP A 2 3.26 35.88 11.88
N LEU A 3 1.95 35.81 12.14
CA LEU A 3 0.96 36.88 11.93
C LEU A 3 0.48 37.36 13.29
N ALA A 4 1.11 38.39 13.86
CA ALA A 4 0.67 38.96 15.14
C ALA A 4 -0.13 40.25 14.92
N ALA A 5 -1.42 40.22 15.26
CA ALA A 5 -2.26 41.42 15.33
C ALA A 5 -1.82 42.29 16.52
N ARG A 6 -1.29 43.50 16.25
CA ARG A 6 -0.90 44.50 17.26
C ARG A 6 -2.13 45.14 17.93
N GLY A 7 -2.90 44.34 18.67
CA GLY A 7 -3.98 44.80 19.56
C GLY A 7 -5.31 45.19 18.89
N LYS A 8 -5.51 44.91 17.59
CA LYS A 8 -6.78 45.17 16.88
C LYS A 8 -7.18 43.97 16.02
N ILE A 9 -8.49 43.75 15.87
CA ILE A 9 -9.05 42.75 14.95
C ILE A 9 -8.76 43.19 13.51
N VAL A 10 -8.26 42.26 12.69
CA VAL A 10 -7.99 42.52 11.26
C VAL A 10 -8.90 41.62 10.41
N PRO A 11 -9.94 42.16 9.77
CA PRO A 11 -10.85 41.38 8.94
C PRO A 11 -10.41 41.30 7.47
N ASN A 12 -10.95 40.32 6.74
CA ASN A 12 -10.81 40.16 5.29
C ASN A 12 -9.36 40.11 4.79
N ILE A 13 -8.54 39.30 5.45
CA ILE A 13 -7.13 39.15 5.10
C ILE A 13 -7.02 38.17 3.92
N THR A 14 -6.24 38.56 2.92
CA THR A 14 -5.82 37.68 1.83
C THR A 14 -4.31 37.54 1.87
N VAL A 15 -3.84 36.29 1.85
CA VAL A 15 -2.44 35.95 1.67
C VAL A 15 -2.31 35.28 0.30
N SER A 16 -1.44 35.79 -0.56
CA SER A 16 -1.22 35.22 -1.88
C SER A 16 0.24 35.30 -2.29
N TYR A 17 0.75 34.29 -2.99
CA TYR A 17 2.05 34.43 -3.65
C TYR A 17 1.87 35.00 -5.07
N LEU A 18 2.81 35.85 -5.48
CA LEU A 18 2.83 36.44 -6.82
C LEU A 18 3.08 35.36 -7.86
N ARG A 19 2.27 35.36 -8.92
CA ARG A 19 2.48 34.49 -10.08
C ARG A 19 3.55 35.14 -10.96
N GLY A 20 4.69 34.48 -11.07
CA GLY A 20 5.83 34.95 -11.85
C GLY A 20 6.81 33.82 -12.07
N GLY A 21 7.50 33.82 -13.21
CA GLY A 21 8.50 32.81 -13.52
C GLY A 21 9.59 32.78 -12.43
N PRO A 22 10.01 31.59 -11.96
CA PRO A 22 9.71 30.26 -12.51
C PRO A 22 8.50 29.56 -11.89
N PHE A 23 7.71 30.24 -11.06
CA PHE A 23 6.66 29.62 -10.25
C PHE A 23 5.28 29.71 -10.90
N SER A 24 4.56 28.58 -10.88
CA SER A 24 3.18 28.46 -11.35
C SER A 24 2.29 27.79 -10.31
N VAL A 25 0.97 27.98 -10.49
CA VAL A 25 -0.04 27.37 -9.61
C VAL A 25 -0.26 25.92 -10.04
N PRO A 26 -0.07 24.92 -9.17
CA PRO A 26 -0.36 23.53 -9.52
C PRO A 26 -1.84 23.34 -9.90
N PRO A 27 -2.17 22.37 -10.78
CA PRO A 27 -3.55 22.06 -11.13
C PRO A 27 -4.40 21.76 -9.87
N GLY A 28 -5.55 22.41 -9.75
CA GLY A 28 -6.48 22.25 -8.62
C GLY A 28 -6.07 23.00 -7.34
N GLU A 29 -4.92 23.67 -7.30
CA GLU A 29 -4.49 24.49 -6.18
C GLU A 29 -4.84 25.97 -6.39
N SER A 30 -4.84 26.74 -5.30
CA SER A 30 -5.00 28.19 -5.32
C SER A 30 -3.74 28.88 -4.81
N ASN A 31 -3.33 29.96 -5.46
CA ASN A 31 -2.24 30.82 -4.99
C ASN A 31 -2.68 31.84 -3.94
N THR A 32 -3.96 31.82 -3.54
CA THR A 32 -4.53 32.75 -2.55
C THR A 32 -5.21 31.96 -1.43
N ARG A 33 -5.09 32.47 -0.20
CA ARG A 33 -5.79 31.98 0.99
C ARG A 33 -6.51 33.16 1.63
N LYS A 34 -7.79 32.99 1.91
CA LYS A 34 -8.64 33.98 2.56
C LYS A 34 -8.77 33.63 4.04
N ILE A 35 -8.68 34.64 4.88
CA ILE A 35 -8.85 34.56 6.33
C ILE A 35 -9.85 35.64 6.70
N ASP A 36 -11.01 35.23 7.21
CA ASP A 36 -12.13 36.15 7.46
C ASP A 36 -11.79 37.16 8.57
N GLU A 37 -11.14 36.70 9.63
CA GLU A 37 -10.79 37.52 10.79
C GLU A 37 -9.54 36.95 11.48
N LEU A 38 -8.67 37.84 11.97
CA LEU A 38 -7.55 37.50 12.87
C LEU A 38 -7.67 38.34 14.16
N LYS A 39 -7.77 37.68 15.32
CA LYS A 39 -7.88 38.36 16.63
C LYS A 39 -6.50 38.57 17.25
N PRO A 40 -6.38 39.53 18.20
CA PRO A 40 -5.15 39.71 18.95
C PRO A 40 -4.71 38.42 19.66
N GLY A 41 -3.50 37.94 19.35
CA GLY A 41 -2.94 36.69 19.90
C GLY A 41 -3.14 35.45 19.02
N ASP A 42 -3.97 35.51 17.99
CA ASP A 42 -4.16 34.40 17.05
C ASP A 42 -2.92 34.20 16.18
N ARG A 43 -2.62 32.94 15.87
CA ARG A 43 -1.63 32.54 14.85
C ARG A 43 -2.28 31.61 13.84
N ILE A 44 -2.13 31.94 12.56
CA ILE A 44 -2.63 31.11 11.47
C ILE A 44 -1.45 30.76 10.57
N ASP A 45 -1.21 29.46 10.41
CA ASP A 45 -0.25 28.96 9.44
C ASP A 45 -0.91 28.83 8.07
N VAL A 46 -0.25 29.38 7.06
CA VAL A 46 -0.71 29.37 5.67
C VAL A 46 0.29 28.60 4.84
N ALA A 47 -0.18 27.55 4.17
CA ALA A 47 0.63 26.72 3.28
C ALA A 47 0.16 26.86 1.83
N PHE A 48 1.13 26.93 0.92
CA PHE A 48 0.92 26.95 -0.52
C PHE A 48 1.67 25.78 -1.16
N LYS A 49 1.04 25.16 -2.16
CA LYS A 49 1.78 24.35 -3.14
C LYS A 49 2.15 25.23 -4.32
N VAL A 50 3.41 25.14 -4.73
CA VAL A 50 4.00 25.93 -5.82
C VAL A 50 4.65 24.96 -6.79
N LYS A 51 4.35 25.06 -8.08
CA LYS A 51 5.02 24.30 -9.14
C LYS A 51 6.20 25.14 -9.66
N VAL A 52 7.36 24.52 -9.84
CA VAL A 52 8.47 25.09 -10.62
C VAL A 52 8.27 24.68 -12.08
N ASN A 53 8.38 25.65 -13.00
CA ASN A 53 8.24 25.38 -14.43
C ASN A 53 9.37 24.47 -14.93
N GLU A 54 9.07 23.55 -15.84
CA GLU A 54 9.99 22.48 -16.26
C GLU A 54 11.29 22.99 -16.88
N ASP A 55 11.24 24.11 -17.62
CA ASP A 55 12.41 24.72 -18.28
C ASP A 55 13.23 25.65 -17.36
N THR A 56 12.97 25.63 -16.05
CA THR A 56 13.66 26.50 -15.10
C THR A 56 15.09 26.03 -14.86
N LYS A 57 16.06 26.90 -15.13
CA LYS A 57 17.47 26.61 -14.83
C LYS A 57 17.71 26.57 -13.32
N PRO A 58 18.63 25.73 -12.82
CA PRO A 58 19.04 25.78 -11.43
C PRO A 58 19.51 27.18 -11.03
N GLY A 59 19.17 27.59 -9.81
CA GLY A 59 19.48 28.93 -9.30
C GLY A 59 18.51 29.36 -8.19
N GLU A 60 18.76 30.53 -7.63
CA GLU A 60 17.91 31.12 -6.59
C GLU A 60 16.88 32.06 -7.24
N TYR A 61 15.60 31.85 -6.91
CA TYR A 61 14.51 32.66 -7.46
C TYR A 61 13.66 33.23 -6.33
N PRO A 62 13.32 34.53 -6.39
CA PRO A 62 12.49 35.15 -5.37
C PRO A 62 11.01 34.75 -5.55
N LEU A 63 10.40 34.22 -4.50
CA LEU A 63 8.96 34.06 -4.39
C LEU A 63 8.41 35.14 -3.45
N PHE A 64 7.58 36.03 -3.98
CA PHE A 64 6.96 37.09 -3.21
C PHE A 64 5.60 36.65 -2.65
N ILE A 65 5.38 36.87 -1.35
CA ILE A 65 4.10 36.68 -0.67
C ILE A 65 3.54 38.05 -0.34
N VAL A 66 2.34 38.32 -0.85
CA VAL A 66 1.58 39.54 -0.59
C VAL A 66 0.52 39.24 0.46
N ARG A 67 0.48 40.09 1.48
CA ARG A 67 -0.59 40.14 2.47
C ARG A 67 -1.39 41.41 2.21
N ALA A 68 -2.71 41.30 2.16
CA ALA A 68 -3.61 42.43 1.93
C ALA A 68 -4.87 42.31 2.77
N THR A 69 -5.51 43.44 3.05
CA THR A 69 -6.87 43.50 3.61
C THR A 69 -7.76 44.23 2.61
N GLY A 70 -8.74 43.51 2.06
CA GLY A 70 -9.52 44.01 0.92
C GLY A 70 -8.61 44.33 -0.27
N VAL A 71 -8.58 45.60 -0.69
CA VAL A 71 -7.76 46.08 -1.82
C VAL A 71 -6.42 46.69 -1.39
N THR A 72 -6.16 46.80 -0.08
CA THR A 72 -4.98 47.49 0.45
C THR A 72 -3.88 46.47 0.77
N PRO A 73 -2.71 46.54 0.11
CA PRO A 73 -1.55 45.74 0.50
C PRO A 73 -1.10 46.14 1.90
N LEU A 74 -1.00 45.17 2.80
CA LEU A 74 -0.44 45.34 4.14
C LEU A 74 1.07 45.19 4.13
N ASP A 75 1.55 44.17 3.41
CA ASP A 75 2.95 43.77 3.43
C ASP A 75 3.28 42.88 2.23
N ILE A 76 4.55 42.92 1.80
CA ILE A 76 5.11 42.02 0.80
C ILE A 76 6.41 41.44 1.36
N SER A 77 6.46 40.13 1.54
CA SER A 77 7.68 39.42 1.91
C SER A 77 8.30 38.72 0.71
N MET A 78 9.62 38.67 0.67
CA MET A 78 10.39 37.92 -0.33
C MET A 78 10.99 36.68 0.33
N HIS A 79 10.86 35.54 -0.33
CA HIS A 79 11.49 34.29 0.08
C HIS A 79 12.32 33.74 -1.09
N GLU A 80 13.60 33.53 -0.88
CA GLU A 80 14.48 32.91 -1.87
C GLU A 80 14.24 31.41 -1.90
N ILE A 81 13.92 30.90 -3.09
CA ILE A 81 13.70 29.48 -3.34
C ILE A 81 14.83 28.99 -4.24
N GLU A 82 15.64 28.08 -3.71
CA GLU A 82 16.69 27.41 -4.45
C GLU A 82 16.06 26.34 -5.37
N VAL A 83 16.10 26.57 -6.68
CA VAL A 83 15.74 25.58 -7.69
C VAL A 83 16.99 24.77 -8.02
N LYS A 84 16.94 23.46 -7.80
CA LYS A 84 18.03 22.54 -8.11
C LYS A 84 17.72 21.74 -9.36
N GLU A 85 18.77 21.37 -10.09
CA GLU A 85 18.65 20.34 -11.10
C GLU A 85 18.27 19.04 -10.42
N LYS A 86 17.31 18.30 -10.99
CA LYS A 86 17.01 16.96 -10.48
C LYS A 86 18.23 16.06 -10.76
N THR A 87 18.92 15.67 -9.69
CA THR A 87 20.03 14.72 -9.79
C THR A 87 19.51 13.33 -10.14
N SER A 88 20.33 12.50 -10.77
CA SER A 88 19.99 11.09 -11.05
C SER A 88 19.55 10.36 -9.78
N GLU A 89 20.24 10.61 -8.65
CA GLU A 89 19.89 10.06 -7.34
C GLU A 89 18.50 10.50 -6.86
N SER A 90 18.14 11.79 -7.04
CA SER A 90 16.81 12.29 -6.69
C SER A 90 15.71 11.63 -7.53
N ILE A 91 15.96 11.41 -8.82
CA ILE A 91 15.01 10.74 -9.72
C ILE A 91 14.85 9.27 -9.32
N GLU A 92 15.95 8.56 -9.08
CA GLU A 92 15.90 7.18 -8.58
C GLU A 92 15.12 7.07 -7.27
N GLN A 93 15.31 8.03 -6.36
CA GLN A 93 14.59 8.06 -5.10
C GLN A 93 13.09 8.33 -5.27
N GLU A 94 12.70 9.21 -6.20
CA GLU A 94 11.28 9.42 -6.56
C GLU A 94 10.66 8.13 -7.13
N VAL A 95 11.37 7.45 -8.03
CA VAL A 95 10.91 6.17 -8.61
C VAL A 95 10.76 5.12 -7.52
N ARG A 96 11.75 4.97 -6.62
CA ARG A 96 11.67 4.04 -5.47
C ARG A 96 10.47 4.34 -4.57
N LYS A 97 10.21 5.62 -4.29
CA LYS A 97 9.03 6.04 -3.50
C LYS A 97 7.72 5.68 -4.20
N ALA A 98 7.62 5.93 -5.50
CA ALA A 98 6.43 5.59 -6.28
C ALA A 98 6.16 4.08 -6.30
N VAL A 99 7.19 3.27 -6.54
CA VAL A 99 7.10 1.79 -6.48
C VAL A 99 6.68 1.32 -5.08
N THR A 100 7.25 1.90 -4.03
CA THR A 100 6.90 1.57 -2.64
C THR A 100 5.45 1.93 -2.33
N ALA A 101 4.97 3.10 -2.77
CA ALA A 101 3.60 3.54 -2.58
C ALA A 101 2.61 2.62 -3.32
N LEU A 102 2.93 2.20 -4.54
CA LEU A 102 2.11 1.24 -5.29
C LEU A 102 2.05 -0.11 -4.56
N ASN A 103 3.19 -0.62 -4.10
CA ASN A 103 3.26 -1.89 -3.38
C ASN A 103 2.46 -1.86 -2.07
N TYR A 104 2.53 -0.73 -1.36
CA TYR A 104 1.71 -0.48 -0.17
C TYR A 104 0.21 -0.48 -0.50
N ALA A 105 -0.21 0.24 -1.53
CA ALA A 105 -1.61 0.29 -1.95
C ALA A 105 -2.16 -1.09 -2.33
N VAL A 106 -1.41 -1.88 -3.11
CA VAL A 106 -1.79 -3.26 -3.46
C VAL A 106 -1.93 -4.13 -2.21
N THR A 107 -0.97 -4.05 -1.30
CA THR A 107 -0.97 -4.87 -0.07
C THR A 107 -2.14 -4.50 0.85
N THR A 108 -2.40 -3.21 1.04
CA THR A 108 -3.54 -2.73 1.84
C THR A 108 -4.87 -3.15 1.23
N ASN A 109 -5.03 -3.04 -0.09
CA ASN A 109 -6.24 -3.46 -0.77
C ASN A 109 -6.49 -4.96 -0.63
N ILE A 110 -5.46 -5.78 -0.81
CA ILE A 110 -5.54 -7.23 -0.57
C ILE A 110 -5.91 -7.50 0.89
N GLY A 111 -5.25 -6.84 1.85
CA GLY A 111 -5.56 -6.99 3.28
C GLY A 111 -7.02 -6.68 3.60
N ASN A 112 -7.57 -5.60 3.05
CA ASN A 112 -8.98 -5.23 3.24
C ASN A 112 -9.93 -6.29 2.67
N ILE A 113 -9.62 -6.86 1.50
CA ILE A 113 -10.43 -7.94 0.91
C ILE A 113 -10.37 -9.19 1.79
N LEU A 114 -9.18 -9.58 2.25
CA LEU A 114 -9.00 -10.75 3.11
C LEU A 114 -9.71 -10.62 4.46
N SER A 115 -9.72 -9.43 5.07
CA SER A 115 -10.48 -9.17 6.29
C SER A 115 -11.98 -9.37 6.07
N ARG A 116 -12.52 -8.89 4.94
CA ARG A 116 -13.94 -9.09 4.60
C ARG A 116 -14.28 -10.57 4.34
N ILE A 117 -13.36 -11.32 3.74
CA ILE A 117 -13.51 -12.78 3.56
C ILE A 117 -13.52 -13.48 4.92
N ASP A 118 -12.57 -13.16 5.82
CA ASP A 118 -12.52 -13.70 7.19
C ASP A 118 -13.83 -13.43 7.93
N GLU A 119 -14.32 -12.19 7.91
CA GLU A 119 -15.60 -11.82 8.51
C GLU A 119 -16.76 -12.63 7.92
N ALA A 120 -16.89 -12.69 6.59
CA ALA A 120 -17.97 -13.40 5.91
C ALA A 120 -17.99 -14.91 6.22
N ILE A 121 -16.82 -15.52 6.36
CA ILE A 121 -16.68 -16.92 6.77
C ILE A 121 -17.04 -17.11 8.23
N MET A 122 -16.54 -16.23 9.11
CA MET A 122 -16.83 -16.31 10.53
C MET A 122 -18.32 -16.13 10.82
N ILE A 123 -19.06 -15.32 10.06
CA ILE A 123 -20.51 -15.21 10.24
C ILE A 123 -21.30 -16.27 9.45
N GLY A 124 -20.64 -17.13 8.68
CA GLY A 124 -21.23 -18.25 7.95
C GLY A 124 -21.90 -17.89 6.62
N ILE A 125 -21.67 -16.70 6.07
CA ILE A 125 -22.14 -16.33 4.71
C ILE A 125 -21.40 -17.14 3.66
N ILE A 126 -20.10 -17.35 3.87
CA ILE A 126 -19.27 -18.20 3.02
C ILE A 126 -18.98 -19.47 3.81
N ASP A 127 -19.37 -20.64 3.27
CA ASP A 127 -19.00 -21.91 3.89
C ASP A 127 -17.51 -22.18 3.66
N ILE A 128 -16.75 -22.28 4.75
CA ILE A 128 -15.33 -22.58 4.68
C ILE A 128 -15.06 -23.97 4.08
N LYS A 129 -15.93 -24.95 4.30
CA LYS A 129 -15.72 -26.33 3.80
C LYS A 129 -15.70 -26.38 2.28
N GLU A 130 -16.55 -25.60 1.63
CA GLU A 130 -16.58 -25.45 0.18
C GLU A 130 -15.39 -24.65 -0.36
N ASN A 131 -14.61 -23.98 0.52
CA ASN A 131 -13.59 -22.99 0.16
C ASN A 131 -12.14 -23.40 0.49
N VAL A 132 -11.91 -24.65 0.91
CA VAL A 132 -10.57 -25.15 1.32
C VAL A 132 -9.96 -26.23 0.43
N ILE A 133 -10.73 -26.84 -0.48
CA ILE A 133 -10.26 -27.95 -1.33
C ILE A 133 -10.08 -27.54 -2.80
N ASP A 134 -11.18 -27.25 -3.52
CA ASP A 134 -11.15 -27.06 -4.98
C ASP A 134 -11.38 -25.59 -5.38
N LYS A 135 -12.55 -25.04 -5.04
CA LYS A 135 -12.84 -23.62 -5.20
C LYS A 135 -12.43 -22.92 -3.92
N SER A 136 -11.80 -21.77 -4.02
CA SER A 136 -11.40 -21.02 -2.83
C SER A 136 -11.32 -19.55 -3.14
N VAL A 137 -12.10 -18.76 -2.39
CA VAL A 137 -12.11 -17.29 -2.48
C VAL A 137 -10.73 -16.66 -2.26
N TRP A 138 -9.82 -17.35 -1.56
CA TRP A 138 -8.43 -16.91 -1.42
C TRP A 138 -7.58 -17.23 -2.63
N ASN A 139 -7.82 -18.38 -3.26
CA ASN A 139 -6.98 -18.90 -4.33
C ASN A 139 -7.04 -18.02 -5.58
N ASP A 140 -8.18 -17.39 -5.87
CA ASP A 140 -8.31 -16.42 -6.96
C ASP A 140 -7.33 -15.23 -6.77
N ILE A 141 -7.24 -14.71 -5.55
CA ILE A 141 -6.34 -13.60 -5.20
C ILE A 141 -4.89 -14.10 -5.18
N GLY A 142 -4.64 -15.25 -4.57
CA GLY A 142 -3.32 -15.82 -4.40
C GLY A 142 -2.65 -16.20 -5.73
N ILE A 143 -3.37 -16.86 -6.63
CA ILE A 143 -2.89 -17.22 -7.98
C ILE A 143 -2.67 -15.95 -8.80
N TYR A 144 -3.57 -14.97 -8.74
CA TYR A 144 -3.35 -13.69 -9.40
C TYR A 144 -2.03 -13.06 -8.93
N CYS A 145 -1.75 -13.08 -7.62
CA CYS A 145 -0.49 -12.58 -7.08
C CYS A 145 0.71 -13.37 -7.61
N ILE A 146 0.66 -14.71 -7.62
CA ILE A 146 1.75 -15.56 -8.13
C ILE A 146 2.03 -15.26 -9.61
N ASN A 147 1.01 -15.23 -10.45
CA ASN A 147 1.14 -15.01 -11.89
C ASN A 147 1.73 -13.63 -12.25
N ASN A 148 1.59 -12.66 -11.35
CA ASN A 148 2.12 -11.30 -11.52
C ASN A 148 3.41 -11.05 -10.72
N GLY A 149 4.06 -12.09 -10.19
CA GLY A 149 5.30 -11.95 -9.44
C GLY A 149 5.15 -11.30 -8.05
N LEU A 150 3.93 -11.13 -7.56
CA LEU A 150 3.59 -10.55 -6.26
C LEU A 150 3.71 -11.60 -5.15
N PHE A 151 4.88 -12.25 -5.03
CA PHE A 151 5.05 -13.44 -4.19
C PHE A 151 4.89 -13.15 -2.69
N ARG A 152 5.24 -11.95 -2.23
CA ARG A 152 5.00 -11.53 -0.83
C ARG A 152 3.51 -11.39 -0.52
N GLN A 153 2.73 -10.86 -1.47
CA GLN A 153 1.28 -10.74 -1.36
C GLN A 153 0.62 -12.11 -1.43
N ALA A 154 1.09 -13.01 -2.30
CA ALA A 154 0.63 -14.39 -2.32
C ALA A 154 0.87 -15.09 -0.99
N GLU A 155 2.07 -14.96 -0.40
CA GLU A 155 2.35 -15.47 0.95
C GLU A 155 1.37 -14.91 1.98
N PHE A 156 1.12 -13.60 1.96
CA PHE A 156 0.18 -12.95 2.86
C PHE A 156 -1.24 -13.52 2.74
N VAL A 157 -1.72 -13.74 1.50
CA VAL A 157 -3.03 -14.35 1.22
C VAL A 157 -3.16 -15.75 1.83
N TYR A 158 -2.21 -16.65 1.54
CA TYR A 158 -2.31 -18.04 2.01
C TYR A 158 -2.06 -18.18 3.51
N ARG A 159 -1.26 -17.30 4.12
CA ARG A 159 -1.17 -17.21 5.58
C ARG A 159 -2.50 -16.80 6.20
N LYS A 160 -3.19 -15.81 5.63
CA LYS A 160 -4.53 -15.41 6.11
C LYS A 160 -5.56 -16.52 5.94
N MET A 161 -5.53 -17.25 4.83
CA MET A 161 -6.37 -18.44 4.64
C MET A 161 -6.15 -19.47 5.77
N LEU A 162 -4.91 -19.81 6.09
CA LEU A 162 -4.59 -20.74 7.17
C LEU A 162 -5.02 -20.23 8.56
N GLU A 163 -4.87 -18.92 8.82
CA GLU A 163 -5.37 -18.30 10.06
C GLU A 163 -6.90 -18.43 10.18
N THR A 164 -7.65 -18.15 9.12
CA THR A 164 -9.12 -18.27 9.11
C THR A 164 -9.55 -19.73 9.27
N ILE A 165 -8.88 -20.67 8.59
CA ILE A 165 -9.10 -22.11 8.79
C ILE A 165 -8.93 -22.45 10.27
N GLN A 166 -7.81 -22.08 10.89
CA GLN A 166 -7.53 -22.38 12.29
C GLN A 166 -8.59 -21.78 13.25
N LYS A 167 -9.09 -20.57 12.98
CA LYS A 167 -10.19 -19.98 13.76
C LYS A 167 -11.46 -20.82 13.65
N CYS A 168 -11.82 -21.27 12.45
CA CYS A 168 -13.00 -22.09 12.22
C CYS A 168 -12.88 -23.47 12.88
N GLU A 169 -11.71 -24.12 12.79
CA GLU A 169 -11.47 -25.41 13.44
C GLU A 169 -11.64 -25.31 14.96
N LYS A 170 -11.12 -24.23 15.57
CA LYS A 170 -11.30 -23.97 17.01
C LYS A 170 -12.76 -23.72 17.39
N ARG A 171 -13.50 -22.99 16.56
CA ARG A 171 -14.91 -22.65 16.83
C ARG A 171 -15.83 -23.85 16.68
N ASN A 172 -15.59 -24.68 15.66
CA ASN A 172 -16.49 -25.77 15.28
C ASN A 172 -16.03 -27.13 15.80
N ASN A 173 -14.83 -27.19 16.40
CA ASN A 173 -14.17 -28.43 16.86
C ASN A 173 -14.09 -29.50 15.77
N GLU A 174 -13.79 -29.06 14.55
CA GLU A 174 -13.72 -29.90 13.34
C GLU A 174 -12.43 -29.58 12.59
N GLN A 175 -11.73 -30.60 12.12
CA GLN A 175 -10.52 -30.42 11.31
C GLN A 175 -10.89 -30.15 9.85
N LEU A 176 -10.23 -29.16 9.25
CA LEU A 176 -10.39 -28.79 7.84
C LEU A 176 -9.11 -29.07 7.08
N HIS A 177 -9.26 -29.52 5.83
CA HIS A 177 -8.14 -29.78 4.93
C HIS A 177 -7.38 -28.49 4.61
N LYS A 178 -6.04 -28.54 4.61
CA LYS A 178 -5.17 -27.36 4.39
C LYS A 178 -4.23 -27.47 3.18
N GLY A 179 -4.32 -28.56 2.41
CA GLY A 179 -3.36 -28.91 1.34
C GLY A 179 -3.18 -27.82 0.30
N LEU A 180 -4.27 -27.26 -0.23
CA LEU A 180 -4.23 -26.17 -1.22
C LEU A 180 -3.48 -24.94 -0.70
N ALA A 181 -3.83 -24.48 0.50
CA ALA A 181 -3.24 -23.29 1.11
C ALA A 181 -1.73 -23.48 1.38
N LEU A 182 -1.36 -24.65 1.92
CA LEU A 182 0.03 -25.00 2.21
C LEU A 182 0.85 -25.14 0.92
N HIS A 183 0.32 -25.79 -0.11
CA HIS A 183 0.99 -25.92 -1.40
C HIS A 183 1.28 -24.54 -2.00
N ASN A 184 0.27 -23.68 -2.13
CA ASN A 184 0.46 -22.38 -2.76
C ASN A 184 1.30 -21.41 -1.90
N LEU A 185 1.26 -21.54 -0.57
CA LEU A 185 2.22 -20.87 0.31
C LEU A 185 3.65 -21.35 0.02
N GLY A 186 3.85 -22.66 -0.20
CA GLY A 186 5.12 -23.22 -0.65
C GLY A 186 5.60 -22.61 -1.96
N VAL A 187 4.73 -22.47 -2.96
CA VAL A 187 5.03 -21.81 -4.25
C VAL A 187 5.49 -20.37 -4.03
N ALA A 188 4.72 -19.58 -3.25
CA ALA A 188 5.05 -18.20 -2.96
C ALA A 188 6.41 -18.06 -2.24
N LEU A 189 6.74 -18.96 -1.31
CA LEU A 189 8.01 -18.97 -0.60
C LEU A 189 9.18 -19.37 -1.51
N TYR A 190 8.97 -20.34 -2.41
CA TYR A 190 9.99 -20.79 -3.34
C TYR A 190 10.46 -19.66 -4.26
N TYR A 191 9.52 -18.92 -4.84
CA TYR A 191 9.84 -17.78 -5.70
C TYR A 191 10.43 -16.57 -4.95
N GLN A 192 10.28 -16.51 -3.62
CA GLN A 192 11.00 -15.56 -2.76
C GLN A 192 12.42 -16.04 -2.40
N GLY A 193 12.87 -17.20 -2.89
CA GLY A 193 14.18 -17.78 -2.59
C GLY A 193 14.23 -18.55 -1.25
N ARG A 194 13.11 -18.68 -0.54
CA ARG A 194 13.01 -19.35 0.77
C ARG A 194 12.76 -20.85 0.60
N LYS A 195 13.73 -21.54 -0.01
CA LYS A 195 13.59 -22.94 -0.47
C LYS A 195 13.26 -23.94 0.65
N GLU A 196 13.93 -23.85 1.80
CA GLU A 196 13.69 -24.78 2.91
C GLU A 196 12.28 -24.63 3.50
N GLU A 197 11.81 -23.40 3.68
CA GLU A 197 10.45 -23.14 4.14
C GLU A 197 9.40 -23.59 3.11
N ALA A 198 9.69 -23.40 1.81
CA ALA A 198 8.84 -23.90 0.74
C ALA A 198 8.72 -25.43 0.79
N LYS A 199 9.85 -26.14 0.93
CA LYS A 199 9.88 -27.61 1.04
C LYS A 199 9.06 -28.10 2.23
N GLN A 200 9.19 -27.42 3.37
CA GLN A 200 8.40 -27.75 4.56
C GLN A 200 6.89 -27.61 4.27
N ARG A 201 6.47 -26.50 3.67
CA ARG A 201 5.05 -26.28 3.34
C ARG A 201 4.50 -27.29 2.34
N PHE A 202 5.28 -27.68 1.33
CA PHE A 202 4.86 -28.74 0.40
C PHE A 202 4.77 -30.11 1.08
N SER A 203 5.68 -30.42 2.01
CA SER A 203 5.62 -31.65 2.82
C SER A 203 4.37 -31.70 3.69
N GLU A 204 4.04 -30.59 4.36
CA GLU A 204 2.82 -30.46 5.16
C GLU A 204 1.57 -30.62 4.28
N ALA A 205 1.55 -30.00 3.08
CA ALA A 205 0.45 -30.14 2.12
C ALA A 205 0.24 -31.60 1.66
N ARG A 206 1.33 -32.32 1.35
CA ARG A 206 1.27 -33.74 0.96
C ARG A 206 0.67 -34.60 2.07
N GLU A 207 1.02 -34.32 3.32
CA GLU A 207 0.49 -35.08 4.45
C GLU A 207 -1.01 -34.81 4.67
N GLU A 208 -1.47 -33.56 4.47
CA GLU A 208 -2.89 -33.22 4.43
C GLU A 208 -3.63 -33.97 3.30
N ASP A 209 -3.04 -34.04 2.10
CA ASP A 209 -3.59 -34.78 0.97
C ASP A 209 -3.70 -36.28 1.29
N ARG A 210 -2.67 -36.88 1.89
CA ARG A 210 -2.68 -38.30 2.28
C ARG A 210 -3.76 -38.63 3.31
N ARG A 211 -3.93 -37.78 4.32
CA ARG A 211 -4.97 -37.98 5.35
C ARG A 211 -6.37 -37.89 4.78
N THR A 212 -6.57 -37.05 3.77
CA THR A 212 -7.90 -36.75 3.22
C THR A 212 -8.30 -37.71 2.10
N TYR A 213 -7.37 -38.00 1.18
CA TYR A 213 -7.68 -38.75 -0.04
C TYR A 213 -7.06 -40.16 -0.07
N GLY A 214 -6.12 -40.47 0.83
CA GLY A 214 -5.33 -41.70 0.77
C GLY A 214 -4.00 -41.51 0.05
N ARG A 215 -3.10 -42.51 0.17
CA ARG A 215 -1.74 -42.41 -0.38
C ARG A 215 -1.70 -42.39 -1.90
N GLU A 216 -2.51 -43.21 -2.57
CA GLU A 216 -2.46 -43.31 -4.03
C GLU A 216 -2.96 -42.03 -4.69
N GLU A 217 -4.07 -41.48 -4.21
CA GLU A 217 -4.67 -40.24 -4.69
C GLU A 217 -3.75 -39.03 -4.41
N ALA A 218 -3.09 -39.00 -3.25
CA ALA A 218 -2.15 -37.94 -2.89
C ALA A 218 -0.93 -37.85 -3.82
N LYS A 219 -0.54 -38.94 -4.49
CA LYS A 219 0.59 -38.92 -5.45
C LYS A 219 0.32 -38.02 -6.66
N ASN A 220 -0.95 -37.85 -7.02
CA ASN A 220 -1.39 -37.03 -8.15
C ASN A 220 -1.72 -35.58 -7.76
N LYS A 221 -1.56 -35.22 -6.48
CA LYS A 221 -1.85 -33.86 -6.00
C LYS A 221 -0.65 -32.92 -6.21
N PRO A 222 -0.88 -31.60 -6.34
CA PRO A 222 0.17 -30.62 -6.66
C PRO A 222 1.35 -30.61 -5.68
N ALA A 223 1.12 -30.91 -4.40
CA ALA A 223 2.15 -30.95 -3.38
C ALA A 223 3.23 -32.01 -3.66
N GLN A 224 2.83 -33.23 -4.06
CA GLN A 224 3.78 -34.28 -4.42
C GLN A 224 4.56 -33.92 -5.69
N THR A 225 3.89 -33.37 -6.71
CA THR A 225 4.56 -32.91 -7.93
C THR A 225 5.61 -31.85 -7.62
N ALA A 226 5.29 -30.86 -6.78
CA ALA A 226 6.24 -29.82 -6.38
C ALA A 226 7.45 -30.39 -5.62
N LEU A 227 7.25 -31.32 -4.69
CA LEU A 227 8.35 -31.96 -3.96
C LEU A 227 9.29 -32.74 -4.88
N THR A 228 8.74 -33.47 -5.84
CA THR A 228 9.54 -34.22 -6.81
C THR A 228 10.29 -33.30 -7.77
N GLN A 229 9.60 -32.33 -8.38
CA GLN A 229 10.20 -31.46 -9.39
C GLN A 229 11.20 -30.45 -8.82
N LEU A 230 10.88 -29.85 -7.67
CA LEU A 230 11.68 -28.75 -7.11
C LEU A 230 12.76 -29.22 -6.13
N PHE A 231 12.57 -30.40 -5.52
CA PHE A 231 13.44 -30.90 -4.44
C PHE A 231 13.92 -32.35 -4.65
N GLY A 232 13.53 -33.02 -5.74
CA GLY A 232 13.98 -34.38 -6.05
C GLY A 232 13.43 -35.45 -5.09
N GLU A 233 12.35 -35.18 -4.36
CA GLU A 233 11.76 -36.20 -3.47
C GLU A 233 11.07 -37.31 -4.27
N PRO A 234 11.20 -38.58 -3.83
CA PRO A 234 10.51 -39.69 -4.46
C PRO A 234 8.99 -39.57 -4.31
N VAL A 235 8.27 -40.06 -5.31
CA VAL A 235 6.82 -40.28 -5.22
C VAL A 235 6.58 -41.40 -4.22
N THR A 236 5.93 -41.09 -3.09
CA THR A 236 5.69 -42.03 -1.97
C THR A 236 4.25 -42.04 -1.52
#